data_AF-A0A1H2ZPI8-F1
#
_entry.id   AF-A0A1H2ZPI8-F1
#
_cell.length_a   1.000
_cell.length_b   1.000
_cell.length_c   1.000
_cell.angle_alpha   90.00
_cell.angle_beta   90.00
_cell.angle_gamma   90.00
#
_symmetry.space_group_name_H-M   'P 1'
#
loop_
_entity.id
_entity.type
_entity.pdbx_description
1 polymer ?
#
loop_
_entity_poly.entity_id
_entity_poly.type
_entity_poly.pdbx_seq_one_letter_code
_entity_poly.pdbx_strand_id
1 'polypeptide(L)'
;MREADHFYFFRDKVFSYLLSTVEYKDLRIWSAGCSSGQEPYTFAIIIDDHLKKDKKLWDTRILAIDISTKALNEAMRGIYNKEEIQLLPPLWRLSVHWTY
;
A
#
# COMPACT_ATOMS: atom_id res chain seq x y z
N MET A 1 -10.93 9.00 -1.21
CA MET A 1 -9.50 8.93 -0.87
C MET A 1 -8.81 10.17 -1.41
N ARG A 2 -7.89 10.77 -0.64
CA ARG A 2 -7.09 11.91 -1.10
C ARG A 2 -6.07 11.41 -2.13
N GLU A 3 -5.92 12.12 -3.26
CA GLU A 3 -4.81 11.94 -4.22
C GLU A 3 -4.63 10.52 -4.81
N ALA A 4 -5.71 9.89 -5.30
CA ALA A 4 -5.64 8.57 -5.94
C ALA A 4 -4.65 8.50 -7.13
N ASP A 5 -4.41 9.63 -7.80
CA ASP A 5 -3.48 9.75 -8.93
C ASP A 5 -2.04 9.39 -8.55
N HIS A 6 -1.61 9.64 -7.32
CA HIS A 6 -0.27 9.29 -6.85
C HIS A 6 -0.02 7.78 -6.88
N PHE A 7 -1.04 6.99 -6.55
CA PHE A 7 -0.93 5.54 -6.52
C PHE A 7 -1.05 4.94 -7.92
N TYR A 8 -1.85 5.53 -8.82
CA TYR A 8 -1.83 5.16 -10.23
C TYR A 8 -0.47 5.44 -10.85
N PHE A 9 0.12 6.61 -10.56
CA PHE A 9 1.47 6.94 -10.99
C PHE A 9 2.50 5.97 -10.42
N PHE A 10 2.41 5.64 -9.12
CA PHE A 10 3.28 4.66 -8.49
C PHE A 10 3.17 3.31 -9.20
N ARG A 11 1.95 2.81 -9.41
CA ARG A 11 1.67 1.54 -10.08
C ARG A 11 2.21 1.51 -11.51
N ASP A 12 1.84 2.48 -12.32
CA ASP A 12 2.03 2.43 -13.77
C ASP A 12 3.44 2.85 -14.20
N LYS A 13 4.04 3.80 -13.48
CA LYS A 13 5.32 4.41 -13.84
C LYS A 13 6.43 3.99 -12.90
N VAL A 14 6.28 4.25 -11.61
CA VAL A 14 7.36 4.03 -10.63
C VAL A 14 7.66 2.54 -10.50
N PHE A 15 6.64 1.71 -10.35
CA PHE A 15 6.83 0.28 -10.15
C PHE A 15 7.49 -0.39 -11.35
N SER A 16 6.98 -0.11 -12.55
CA SER A 16 7.58 -0.58 -13.82
C SER A 16 9.05 -0.18 -13.95
N TYR A 17 9.40 1.05 -13.57
CA TYR A 17 10.77 1.54 -13.57
C TYR A 17 11.64 0.82 -12.52
N LEU A 18 11.14 0.62 -11.31
CA LEU A 18 11.87 -0.08 -10.24
C LEU A 18 12.17 -1.53 -10.63
N LEU A 19 11.22 -2.23 -11.26
CA LEU A 19 11.41 -3.61 -11.71
C LEU A 19 12.56 -3.76 -12.72
N SER A 20 12.81 -2.74 -13.54
CA SER A 20 13.88 -2.77 -14.57
C SER A 20 15.22 -2.22 -14.09
N THR A 21 15.25 -1.48 -12.98
CA THR A 21 16.45 -0.73 -12.55
C THR A 21 17.03 -1.18 -11.21
N VAL A 22 16.22 -1.77 -10.34
CA VAL A 22 16.68 -2.18 -9.00
C VAL A 22 17.30 -3.58 -9.07
N GLU A 23 18.62 -3.63 -9.07
CA GLU A 23 19.41 -4.87 -9.17
C GLU A 23 19.20 -5.80 -7.96
N TYR A 24 19.18 -5.24 -6.75
CA TYR A 24 19.09 -6.00 -5.49
C TYR A 24 17.67 -6.36 -5.07
N LYS A 25 16.66 -6.00 -5.88
CA LYS A 25 15.22 -6.25 -5.60
C LYS A 25 14.78 -5.87 -4.18
N ASP A 26 15.38 -4.81 -3.61
CA ASP A 26 14.99 -4.23 -2.32
C ASP A 26 14.11 -3.00 -2.57
N LEU A 27 12.88 -3.03 -2.05
CA LEU A 27 11.94 -1.92 -2.12
C LEU A 27 11.55 -1.47 -0.70
N ARG A 28 11.89 -0.22 -0.37
CA ARG A 28 11.52 0.43 0.88
C ARG A 28 10.60 1.60 0.60
N ILE A 29 9.40 1.59 1.20
CA ILE A 29 8.45 2.70 1.12
C ILE A 29 8.27 3.30 2.51
N TRP A 30 8.23 4.62 2.58
CA TRP A 30 7.96 5.35 3.81
C TRP A 30 6.69 6.18 3.65
N SER A 31 5.63 5.85 4.40
CA SER A 31 4.39 6.62 4.48
C SER A 31 4.40 7.43 5.78
N ALA A 32 4.61 8.74 5.64
CA ALA A 32 4.68 9.67 6.75
C ALA A 32 3.34 10.39 6.95
N GLY A 33 2.82 10.38 8.18
CA GLY A 33 1.47 10.87 8.46
C GLY A 33 0.40 9.92 7.93
N CYS A 34 0.58 8.61 8.14
CA CYS A 34 -0.26 7.57 7.55
C CYS A 34 -1.70 7.53 8.11
N SER A 35 -2.01 8.31 9.15
CA SER A 35 -3.31 8.36 9.81
C SER A 35 -3.79 6.96 10.20
N SER A 36 -5.01 6.58 9.83
CA SER A 36 -5.57 5.27 10.12
C SER A 36 -4.99 4.14 9.26
N GLY A 37 -3.96 4.37 8.43
CA GLY A 37 -3.18 3.32 7.76
C GLY A 37 -3.65 2.91 6.35
N GLN A 38 -4.69 3.56 5.81
CA GLN A 38 -5.24 3.20 4.49
C GLN A 38 -4.22 3.30 3.35
N GLU A 39 -3.35 4.32 3.39
CA GLU A 39 -2.28 4.54 2.42
C GLU A 39 -1.21 3.44 2.41
N PRO A 40 -0.55 3.10 3.55
CA PRO A 40 0.45 2.03 3.56
C PRO A 40 -0.14 0.67 3.19
N TYR A 41 -1.39 0.38 3.55
CA TYR A 41 -2.09 -0.83 3.07
C TYR A 41 -2.31 -0.81 1.57
N THR A 42 -2.67 0.34 1.00
CA THR A 42 -2.81 0.49 -0.44
C THR A 42 -1.51 0.16 -1.17
N PHE A 43 -0.38 0.70 -0.70
CA PHE A 43 0.92 0.35 -1.28
C PHE A 43 1.21 -1.15 -1.16
N ALA A 44 0.92 -1.76 -0.01
CA ALA A 44 1.10 -3.20 0.18
C ALA A 44 0.29 -4.01 -0.83
N ILE A 45 -0.96 -3.64 -1.08
CA ILE A 45 -1.86 -4.29 -2.05
C ILE A 45 -1.32 -4.14 -3.47
N ILE A 46 -0.90 -2.93 -3.87
CA ILE A 46 -0.36 -2.67 -5.21
C ILE A 46 0.91 -3.50 -5.45
N ILE A 47 1.82 -3.53 -4.49
CA ILE A 47 3.06 -4.29 -4.56
C ILE A 47 2.76 -5.79 -4.68
N ASP A 48 1.86 -6.31 -3.84
CA ASP A 48 1.46 -7.72 -3.87
C ASP A 48 0.85 -8.11 -5.22
N ASP A 49 -0.07 -7.29 -5.73
CA ASP A 49 -0.73 -7.52 -7.02
C ASP A 49 0.25 -7.42 -8.20
N HIS A 50 1.30 -6.61 -8.13
CA HIS A 50 2.28 -6.51 -9.23
C HIS A 50 3.33 -7.61 -9.18
N LEU A 51 3.86 -7.91 -7.98
CA LEU A 51 4.91 -8.92 -7.85
C LEU A 51 4.37 -10.33 -7.97
N LYS A 52 3.15 -10.62 -7.50
CA LYS A 52 2.51 -11.95 -7.52
C LYS A 52 3.51 -13.06 -7.14
N LYS A 53 3.94 -13.84 -8.14
CA LYS A 53 4.86 -14.99 -8.00
C LYS A 53 6.27 -14.55 -7.64
N ASP A 54 6.68 -13.39 -8.13
CA ASP A 54 8.02 -12.82 -7.95
C ASP A 54 8.18 -12.14 -6.59
N LYS A 55 7.12 -12.03 -5.78
CA LYS A 55 7.18 -11.42 -4.45
C LYS A 55 8.27 -12.03 -3.56
N LYS A 56 8.53 -13.34 -3.69
CA LYS A 56 9.58 -14.04 -2.95
C LYS A 56 11.00 -13.60 -3.33
N LEU A 57 11.17 -12.97 -4.49
CA LEU A 57 12.45 -12.48 -5.00
C LEU A 57 12.72 -11.03 -4.57
N TRP A 58 11.76 -10.36 -3.95
CA TRP A 58 11.85 -8.97 -3.54
C TRP A 58 11.77 -8.84 -2.02
N ASP A 59 12.66 -8.05 -1.42
CA ASP A 59 12.53 -7.63 -0.02
C ASP A 59 11.75 -6.31 0.01
N THR A 60 10.43 -6.40 0.19
CA THR A 60 9.54 -5.23 0.24
C THR A 60 9.16 -4.87 1.67
N ARG A 61 9.48 -3.65 2.11
CA ARG A 61 9.07 -3.14 3.43
C ARG A 61 8.41 -1.78 3.32
N ILE A 62 7.37 -1.58 4.12
CA ILE A 62 6.64 -0.32 4.24
C ILE A 62 6.76 0.15 5.69
N LEU A 63 7.38 1.30 5.89
CA LEU A 63 7.38 2.01 7.17
C LEU A 63 6.22 3.00 7.17
N ALA A 64 5.28 2.83 8.09
CA ALA A 64 4.16 3.75 8.27
C ALA A 64 4.32 4.45 9.62
N ILE A 65 4.32 5.79 9.62
CA ILE A 65 4.46 6.59 10.85
C ILE A 65 3.36 7.65 10.93
N ASP A 66 2.94 7.96 12.15
CA ASP A 66 2.03 9.05 12.45
C ASP A 66 2.31 9.59 13.86
N ILE A 67 1.95 10.85 14.11
CA ILE A 67 2.06 11.46 15.44
C ILE A 67 0.95 10.97 16.39
N SER A 68 -0.20 10.59 15.83
CA SER A 68 -1.35 10.11 16.58
C SER A 68 -1.23 8.62 16.88
N THR A 69 -0.94 8.28 18.14
CA THR A 69 -0.94 6.89 18.61
C THR A 69 -2.31 6.23 18.45
N LYS A 70 -3.40 6.99 18.55
CA LYS A 70 -4.75 6.51 18.26
C LYS A 70 -4.87 6.04 16.81
N ALA A 71 -4.41 6.86 15.87
CA ALA A 71 -4.46 6.52 14.44
C ALA A 71 -3.55 5.33 14.12
N LEU A 72 -2.36 5.26 14.72
CA LEU A 72 -1.49 4.09 14.63
C LEU A 72 -2.14 2.82 15.17
N ASN A 73 -2.89 2.90 16.28
CA ASN A 73 -3.62 1.74 16.81
C ASN A 73 -4.71 1.25 15.85
N GLU A 74 -5.39 2.16 15.15
CA GLU A 74 -6.36 1.83 14.10
C GLU A 74 -5.66 1.21 12.90
N ALA A 75 -4.55 1.80 12.44
CA ALA A 75 -3.72 1.29 11.36
C ALA A 75 -3.19 -0.11 11.65
N MET A 76 -2.69 -0.38 12.86
CA MET A 76 -2.18 -1.70 13.24
C MET A 76 -3.28 -2.78 13.27
N ARG A 77 -4.52 -2.41 13.59
CA ARG A 77 -5.64 -3.36 13.53
C ARG A 77 -5.99 -3.70 12.09
N GLY A 78 -5.88 -2.74 11.17
CA GLY A 78 -6.18 -2.94 9.75
C GLY A 78 -7.64 -3.31 9.49
N ILE A 79 -8.55 -2.96 10.40
CA ILE A 79 -9.98 -3.23 10.27
C ILE A 79 -10.65 -1.92 9.87
N TYR A 80 -11.29 -1.91 8.69
CA TYR A 80 -12.02 -0.76 8.17
C TYR A 80 -13.43 -1.17 7.80
N ASN A 81 -14.39 -0.29 8.04
CA ASN A 81 -15.76 -0.52 7.62
C ASN A 81 -15.93 -0.34 6.11
N LYS A 82 -17.10 -0.72 5.60
CA LYS A 82 -17.39 -0.69 4.16
C LYS A 82 -17.37 0.73 3.61
N GLU A 83 -17.81 1.72 4.39
CA GLU A 83 -17.85 3.12 4.01
C GLU A 83 -16.44 3.70 3.83
N GLU A 84 -15.51 3.35 4.72
CA GLU A 84 -14.11 3.73 4.66
C GLU A 84 -13.41 3.11 3.45
N ILE A 85 -13.69 1.84 3.14
CA ILE A 85 -13.14 1.13 1.99
C ILE A 85 -13.74 1.65 0.66
N GLN A 86 -15.01 2.09 0.66
CA GLN A 86 -15.65 2.65 -0.55
C GLN A 86 -14.94 3.88 -1.09
N LEU A 87 -14.24 4.62 -0.22
CA LEU A 87 -13.45 5.79 -0.61
C LEU A 87 -12.17 5.42 -1.37
N LEU A 88 -11.75 4.15 -1.36
CA LEU A 88 -10.61 3.65 -2.14
C LEU A 88 -11.01 3.36 -3.59
N PRO A 89 -10.09 3.51 -4.55
CA PRO A 89 -10.27 3.09 -5.93
C PRO A 89 -10.81 1.64 -6.05
N PRO A 90 -11.75 1.38 -6.98
CA PRO A 90 -12.40 0.06 -7.12
C PRO A 90 -11.43 -1.11 -7.25
N LEU A 91 -10.30 -0.89 -7.94
CA LEU A 91 -9.25 -1.89 -8.15
C LEU A 91 -8.67 -2.46 -6.85
N TRP A 92 -8.63 -1.68 -5.78
CA TRP A 92 -7.97 -2.09 -4.53
C TRP A 92 -8.94 -2.61 -3.47
N ARG A 93 -10.24 -2.40 -3.68
CA ARG A 93 -11.32 -3.00 -2.89
C ARG A 93 -11.48 -4.49 -3.18
N LEU A 94 -11.07 -4.94 -4.37
CA LEU A 94 -11.28 -6.30 -4.87
C LEU A 94 -10.13 -7.26 -4.55
N SER A 95 -9.04 -6.78 -3.95
CA SER A 95 -7.96 -7.67 -3.54
C SER A 95 -8.40 -8.48 -2.32
N VAL A 96 -8.14 -9.79 -2.35
CA VAL A 96 -8.51 -10.84 -1.36
C VAL A 96 -7.97 -10.61 0.07
N HIS A 97 -7.42 -9.43 0.35
CA HIS A 97 -6.76 -9.08 1.61
C HIS A 97 -7.69 -8.45 2.65
N TRP A 98 -8.91 -8.05 2.27
CA TRP A 98 -9.91 -7.53 3.21
C TRP A 98 -10.89 -8.64 3.61
N THR A 99 -10.67 -9.27 4.76
CA THR A 99 -11.66 -10.15 5.38
C THR A 99 -12.67 -9.32 6.17
N TYR A 100 -13.94 -9.41 5.77
CA TYR A 100 -15.09 -8.81 6.47
C TYR A 100 -15.36 -9.47 7.82
#